data_AF-A0AAU7GXS8-F1
#
_entry.id   AF-A0AAU7GXS8-F1
#
_cell.length_a   1.000
_cell.length_b   1.000
_cell.length_c   1.000
_cell.angle_alpha   90.00
_cell.angle_beta   90.00
_cell.angle_gamma   90.00
#
_symmetry.space_group_name_H-M   'P 1'
#
loop_
_entity.id
_entity.type
_entity.pdbx_description
1 polymer ?
#
loop_
_entity_poly.entity_id
_entity_poly.type
_entity_poly.pdbx_seq_one_letter_code
_entity_poly.pdbx_strand_id
1 'polypeptide(L)'
;MALTKQHTSKTMSFGEHRDLEKVVNSTPTGKQKRVNVNFDEEIHTRFKAACAKQGTSITDVIKDLVDNWLKENESKVMTPTY
;
A
#
# COMPACT_ATOMS: atom_id res chain seq x y z
N MET A 1 50.63 -4.79 -19.74
CA MET A 1 49.68 -3.94 -20.49
C MET A 1 48.49 -3.65 -19.60
N ALA A 2 48.13 -2.38 -19.39
CA ALA A 2 47.06 -1.98 -18.47
C ALA A 2 45.74 -1.76 -19.23
N LEU A 3 44.63 -2.28 -18.70
CA LEU A 3 43.29 -2.18 -19.29
C LEU A 3 42.68 -0.80 -18.95
N THR A 4 42.51 0.08 -19.94
CA THR A 4 41.85 1.38 -19.76
C THR A 4 40.34 1.21 -19.80
N LYS A 5 39.65 1.51 -18.69
CA LYS A 5 38.19 1.48 -18.58
C LYS A 5 37.62 2.68 -19.34
N GLN A 6 36.89 2.42 -20.44
CA GLN A 6 36.16 3.46 -21.16
C GLN A 6 35.08 4.06 -20.25
N HIS A 7 35.35 5.24 -19.72
CA HIS A 7 34.36 6.03 -18.99
C HIS A 7 33.43 6.65 -20.04
N THR A 8 32.32 5.98 -20.36
CA THR A 8 31.24 6.61 -21.10
C THR A 8 30.63 7.65 -20.16
N SER A 9 31.00 8.91 -20.35
CA SER A 9 30.40 10.05 -19.67
C SER A 9 28.94 10.17 -20.12
N LYS A 10 28.07 9.33 -19.55
CA LYS A 10 26.63 9.54 -19.61
C LYS A 10 26.34 10.73 -18.69
N THR A 11 26.37 11.92 -19.26
CA THR A 11 25.92 13.16 -18.62
C THR A 11 24.53 12.89 -18.06
N MET A 12 24.41 12.75 -16.74
CA MET A 12 23.12 12.63 -16.08
C MET A 12 22.40 13.96 -16.28
N SER A 13 21.32 13.97 -17.06
CA SER A 13 20.52 15.17 -17.30
C SER A 13 19.77 15.50 -16.02
N PHE A 14 20.32 16.43 -15.24
CA PHE A 14 19.69 16.98 -14.05
C PHE A 14 18.49 17.81 -14.52
N GLY A 15 17.27 17.26 -14.42
CA GLY A 15 16.05 17.92 -14.89
C GLY A 15 15.09 17.05 -15.73
N GLU A 16 15.40 15.77 -15.98
CA GLU A 16 14.35 14.85 -16.46
C GLU A 16 13.41 14.57 -15.28
N HIS A 17 12.42 15.45 -15.08
CA HIS A 17 11.39 15.35 -14.05
C HIS A 17 10.44 14.17 -14.35
N ARG A 18 10.96 12.94 -14.37
CA ARG A 18 10.21 11.71 -14.61
C ARG A 18 9.02 11.55 -13.66
N ASP A 19 9.11 12.16 -12.48
CA ASP A 19 8.09 12.07 -11.43
C ASP A 19 7.13 13.27 -11.40
N LEU A 20 7.30 14.32 -12.23
CA LEU A 20 6.41 15.49 -12.18
C LEU A 20 4.96 15.13 -12.53
N GLU A 21 4.78 14.35 -13.61
CA GLU A 21 3.46 13.93 -14.07
C GLU A 21 2.76 13.05 -13.04
N LYS A 22 3.53 12.24 -12.30
CA LYS A 22 3.02 11.39 -11.22
C LYS A 22 2.51 12.20 -10.03
N VAL A 23 3.17 13.31 -9.70
CA VAL A 23 2.78 14.21 -8.60
C VAL A 23 1.60 15.11 -8.98
N VAL A 24 1.52 15.54 -10.25
CA VAL A 24 0.41 16.39 -10.72
C VAL A 24 -0.89 15.60 -10.88
N ASN A 25 -0.82 14.33 -11.28
CA ASN A 25 -2.00 13.50 -11.54
C ASN A 25 -2.49 12.70 -10.33
N SER A 26 -1.88 12.84 -9.15
CA SER A 26 -2.41 12.23 -7.94
C SER A 26 -3.69 12.95 -7.51
N THR A 27 -4.84 12.41 -7.93
CA THR A 27 -6.15 12.82 -7.46
C THR A 27 -6.19 12.74 -5.93
N PRO A 28 -6.70 13.77 -5.22
CA PRO A 28 -6.83 13.70 -3.77
C PRO A 28 -7.85 12.61 -3.42
N THR A 29 -7.36 11.41 -3.11
CA THR A 29 -8.11 10.45 -2.33
C THR A 29 -8.57 11.17 -1.07
N GLY A 30 -9.86 11.06 -0.72
CA GLY A 30 -10.47 11.80 0.40
C GLY A 30 -9.73 11.61 1.74
N LYS A 31 -10.27 12.13 2.84
CA LYS A 31 -9.63 12.08 4.17
C LYS A 31 -9.32 10.63 4.60
N GLN A 32 -8.12 10.13 4.29
CA GLN A 32 -7.63 8.82 4.68
C GLN A 32 -6.88 8.94 6.00
N LYS A 33 -7.20 8.08 6.98
CA LYS A 33 -6.45 7.95 8.22
C LYS A 33 -5.63 6.66 8.18
N ARG A 34 -4.36 6.74 8.57
CA ARG A 34 -3.48 5.56 8.68
C ARG A 34 -3.77 4.85 10.00
N VAL A 35 -3.91 3.54 9.93
CA VAL A 35 -4.04 2.65 11.09
C VAL A 35 -2.75 1.85 11.18
N ASN A 36 -2.03 1.98 12.29
CA ASN A 36 -0.81 1.22 12.54
C ASN A 36 -1.15 0.03 13.44
N VAL A 37 -0.83 -1.18 12.99
CA VAL A 37 -1.12 -2.42 13.71
C VAL A 37 0.07 -3.35 13.57
N ASN A 38 0.42 -4.02 14.65
CA ASN A 38 1.46 -5.03 14.64
C ASN A 38 0.84 -6.40 14.39
N PHE A 39 1.30 -7.07 13.35
CA PHE A 39 1.00 -8.48 13.08
C PHE A 39 2.19 -9.33 13.48
N ASP A 40 1.92 -10.54 13.94
CA ASP A 40 2.94 -11.57 14.06
C ASP A 40 3.59 -11.85 12.68
N GLU A 41 4.88 -12.14 12.67
CA GLU A 41 5.65 -12.37 11.46
C GLU A 41 5.13 -13.55 10.64
N GLU A 42 4.69 -14.62 11.31
CA GLU A 42 4.12 -15.79 10.65
C GLU A 42 2.79 -15.45 9.98
N ILE A 43 1.94 -14.68 10.67
CA ILE A 43 0.65 -14.22 10.17
C ILE A 43 0.85 -13.30 8.97
N HIS A 44 1.76 -12.33 9.07
CA HIS A 44 2.06 -11.39 8.01
C HIS A 44 2.59 -12.10 6.75
N THR A 45 3.45 -13.11 6.93
CA THR A 45 3.98 -13.91 5.82
C THR A 45 2.88 -14.69 5.10
N ARG A 46 2.02 -15.37 5.86
CA ARG A 46 0.86 -16.11 5.29
C ARG A 46 -0.11 -15.16 4.60
N PHE A 47 -0.40 -14.01 5.20
CA PHE A 47 -1.29 -13.00 4.65
C PHE A 47 -0.77 -12.45 3.32
N LYS A 48 0.53 -12.11 3.27
CA LYS A 48 1.19 -11.65 2.05
C LYS A 48 1.15 -12.71 0.94
N ALA A 49 1.42 -13.97 1.28
CA ALA A 49 1.36 -15.07 0.32
C ALA A 49 -0.07 -15.30 -0.22
N ALA A 50 -1.09 -15.19 0.64
CA ALA A 50 -2.49 -15.31 0.24
C ALA A 50 -2.92 -14.17 -0.71
N CYS A 51 -2.58 -12.91 -0.37
CA CYS A 51 -2.85 -11.75 -1.22
C CYS A 51 -2.19 -11.90 -2.61
N ALA A 52 -0.92 -12.34 -2.63
CA ALA A 52 -0.20 -12.57 -3.88
C ALA A 52 -0.85 -13.66 -4.75
N LYS A 53 -1.34 -14.74 -4.14
CA LYS A 53 -2.05 -15.82 -4.85
C LYS A 53 -3.39 -15.36 -5.44
N GLN A 54 -4.10 -14.48 -4.74
CA GLN A 54 -5.41 -13.99 -5.17
C GLN A 54 -5.33 -12.76 -6.08
N GLY A 55 -4.14 -12.19 -6.27
CA GLY A 55 -3.96 -10.97 -7.06
C GLY A 55 -4.59 -9.73 -6.43
N THR A 56 -4.76 -9.73 -5.11
CA THR A 56 -5.38 -8.64 -4.35
C THR A 56 -4.35 -7.88 -3.52
N SER A 57 -4.63 -6.61 -3.22
CA SER A 57 -3.78 -5.81 -2.35
C SER A 57 -4.07 -6.10 -0.89
N ILE A 58 -3.03 -6.10 -0.06
CA ILE A 58 -3.13 -6.19 1.42
C ILE A 58 -4.13 -5.15 1.96
N THR A 59 -4.08 -3.92 1.44
CA THR A 59 -4.99 -2.84 1.83
C THR A 59 -6.45 -3.16 1.52
N ASP A 60 -6.72 -3.76 0.36
CA ASP A 60 -8.09 -4.08 -0.08
C ASP A 60 -8.68 -5.17 0.81
N VAL A 61 -7.89 -6.22 1.10
CA VAL A 61 -8.31 -7.31 1.98
C VAL A 61 -8.58 -6.81 3.41
N ILE A 62 -7.70 -5.94 3.95
CA ILE A 62 -7.92 -5.34 5.28
C ILE A 62 -9.17 -4.48 5.29
N LYS A 63 -9.41 -3.70 4.24
CA LYS A 63 -10.59 -2.84 4.13
C LYS A 63 -11.87 -3.69 4.13
N ASP A 64 -11.92 -4.75 3.33
CA ASP A 64 -13.08 -5.65 3.27
C ASP A 64 -13.33 -6.34 4.62
N LEU A 65 -12.27 -6.79 5.30
CA LEU A 65 -12.37 -7.36 6.65
C LEU A 65 -12.97 -6.36 7.65
N VAL A 66 -12.51 -5.11 7.62
CA VAL A 66 -13.02 -4.05 8.50
C VAL A 66 -14.46 -3.70 8.17
N ASP A 67 -14.80 -3.53 6.89
CA ASP A 67 -16.16 -3.19 6.44
C ASP A 67 -17.16 -4.29 6.82
N ASN A 68 -16.78 -5.56 6.68
CA ASN A 68 -17.62 -6.68 7.10
C ASN A 68 -17.79 -6.73 8.62
N TRP A 69 -16.70 -6.54 9.37
CA TRP A 69 -16.76 -6.49 10.83
C TRP A 69 -17.65 -5.33 11.33
N LEU A 70 -17.57 -4.15 10.69
CA LEU A 70 -18.42 -3.01 11.02
C LEU A 70 -19.90 -3.30 10.77
N LYS A 71 -20.26 -3.87 9.61
CA LYS A 71 -21.65 -4.23 9.31
C LYS A 71 -22.27 -5.14 10.37
N GLU A 72 -21.51 -6.13 10.82
CA GLU A 72 -21.97 -7.08 11.85
C GLU A 72 -22.08 -6.46 13.23
N ASN A 73 -21.23 -5.48 13.55
CA ASN A 73 -21.11 -4.94 14.90
C ASN A 73 -21.92 -3.64 15.11
N GLU A 74 -22.03 -2.78 14.10
CA GLU A 74 -22.89 -1.59 14.14
C GLU A 74 -24.38 -1.99 14.26
N SER A 75 -24.78 -3.09 13.63
CA SER A 75 -26.14 -3.62 13.72
C SER A 75 -26.51 -4.13 15.12
N LYS A 76 -25.53 -4.44 15.99
CA LYS A 76 -25.75 -4.94 17.35
C LYS A 76 -25.94 -3.82 18.39
N VAL A 77 -25.62 -2.57 18.06
CA VAL A 77 -25.67 -1.44 19.02
C VAL A 77 -27.08 -0.85 19.12
N MET A 78 -28.05 -1.32 18.33
CA MET A 78 -29.43 -0.84 18.31
C MET A 78 -30.40 -1.67 19.18
N THR A 79 -30.00 -2.08 20.38
CA THR A 79 -30.99 -2.40 21.43
C THR A 79 -30.66 -1.60 22.67
N PRO A 80 -31.39 -0.50 22.95
CA PRO A 80 -31.36 0.11 24.27
C PRO A 80 -31.91 -0.92 25.26
N THR A 81 -31.04 -1.50 26.07
CA THR A 81 -31.45 -2.18 27.30
C THR A 81 -32.03 -1.11 28.23
N TYR A 82 -33.35 -1.17 28.41
CA TYR A 82 -34.11 -0.45 29.42
C TYR A 82 -33.79 -1.01 30.81
#